data_AF-A0A8T4UFN5-F1
#
_entry.id   AF-A0A8T4UFN5-F1
#
_cell.length_a   1.000
_cell.length_b   1.000
_cell.length_c   1.000
_cell.angle_alpha   90.00
_cell.angle_beta   90.00
_cell.angle_gamma   90.00
#
_symmetry.space_group_name_H-M   'P 1'
#
loop_
_entity.id
_entity.type
_entity.pdbx_description
1 polymer ?
#
loop_
_entity_poly.entity_id
_entity_poly.type
_entity_poly.pdbx_seq_one_letter_code
_entity_poly.pdbx_strand_id
1 'polypeptide(L)' 'MAILQKQLSRKVGNKEYIKYVVVIPSEIVKEAKMKEGDTIKFSVKKGEISLINFGK' A
#
# COMPACT_ATOMS: atom_id res chain seq x y z
N MET A 1 10.77 5.47 -7.15
CA MET A 1 9.66 6.37 -6.75
C MET A 1 8.34 5.66 -7.05
N ALA A 2 7.32 5.83 -6.20
CA ALA A 2 6.01 5.20 -6.35
C ALA A 2 4.93 6.28 -6.41
N ILE A 3 3.81 6.00 -7.09
CA ILE A 3 2.67 6.91 -7.19
C ILE A 3 1.55 6.39 -6.29
N LEU A 4 1.00 7.28 -5.45
CA LEU A 4 -0.22 7.00 -4.71
C LEU A 4 -1.42 7.23 -5.63
N GLN A 5 -2.18 6.17 -5.88
CA GLN A 5 -3.35 6.19 -6.74
C GLN A 5 -4.62 6.11 -5.89
N LYS A 6 -5.58 6.98 -6.21
CA LYS A 6 -6.95 6.90 -5.70
C LYS A 6 -7.77 6.04 -6.66
N GLN A 7 -8.35 4.95 -6.18
CA GLN A 7 -9.20 4.07 -6.99
C GLN A 7 -10.58 3.95 -6.36
N LEU A 8 -11.63 3.98 -7.18
CA LEU A 8 -12.97 3.60 -6.75
C LEU A 8 -13.00 2.08 -6.62
N SER A 9 -13.19 1.57 -5.41
CA SER A 9 -13.28 0.13 -5.14
C SER A 9 -14.66 -0.40 -5.55
N ARG A 10 -15.71 0.26 -5.08
CA ARG A 10 -17.10 -0.03 -5.45
C ARG A 10 -18.03 1.12 -5.09
N LYS A 11 -19.22 1.12 -5.67
CA LYS A 11 -20.33 2.00 -5.31
C LYS A 11 -21.51 1.16 -4.84
N VAL A 12 -22.09 1.51 -3.69
CA VAL A 12 -23.28 0.85 -3.14
C VAL A 12 -24.34 1.93 -2.91
N GLY A 13 -25.37 1.93 -3.76
CA GLY A 13 -26.33 3.04 -3.84
C GLY A 13 -25.62 4.37 -4.11
N ASN A 14 -25.75 5.31 -3.18
CA ASN A 14 -25.10 6.63 -3.27
C ASN A 14 -23.73 6.70 -2.58
N LYS A 15 -23.22 5.60 -2.01
CA LYS A 15 -21.95 5.60 -1.28
C LYS A 15 -20.81 5.04 -2.13
N GLU A 16 -19.77 5.83 -2.29
CA GLU A 16 -18.51 5.44 -2.94
C GLU A 16 -17.49 4.93 -1.92
N TYR A 17 -16.91 3.77 -2.21
CA TYR A 17 -15.85 3.18 -1.41
C TYR A 17 -14.54 3.38 -2.15
N ILE A 18 -13.75 4.33 -1.67
CA ILE A 18 -12.43 4.64 -2.23
C ILE A 18 -11.37 3.76 -1.55
N LYS A 19 -10.43 3.27 -2.35
CA LYS A 19 -9.18 2.68 -1.86
C LYS A 19 -7.99 3.48 -2.41
N TYR A 20 -6.92 3.52 -1.63
CA TYR A 20 -5.64 4.05 -2.07
C TYR A 20 -4.69 2.88 -2.38
N VAL A 21 -3.99 2.96 -3.50
CA VAL A 21 -3.07 1.94 -3.99
C VAL A 21 -1.72 2.59 -4.24
N VAL A 22 -0.64 1.97 -3.76
CA VAL A 22 0.73 2.36 -4.10
C VAL A 22 1.35 1.27 -4.95
N VAL A 23 1.88 1.64 -6.11
CA VAL A 23 2.57 0.69 -7.00
C VAL A 23 4.06 0.71 -6.66
N ILE A 24 4.55 -0.38 -6.07
CA ILE A 24 5.95 -0.53 -5.68
C ILE A 24 6.68 -1.30 -6.79
N PRO A 25 7.78 -0.76 -7.34
CA PRO A 25 8.58 -1.47 -8.35
C PRO A 25 9.08 -2.83 -7.86
N SER A 26 9.21 -3.78 -8.78
CA SER A 26 9.52 -5.18 -8.45
C SER A 26 10.89 -5.33 -7.77
N GLU A 27 11.81 -4.44 -8.10
CA GLU A 27 13.18 -4.41 -7.59
C GLU A 27 13.20 -4.07 -6.09
N ILE A 28 12.37 -3.10 -5.68
CA ILE A 28 12.23 -2.68 -4.29
C ILE A 28 11.56 -3.78 -3.46
N VAL A 29 10.54 -4.46 -4.00
CA VAL A 29 9.87 -5.59 -3.32
C VAL A 29 10.87 -6.72 -3.05
N LYS A 30 11.72 -7.04 -4.05
CA LYS A 30 12.78 -8.05 -3.92
C LYS A 30 13.85 -7.64 -2.90
N GLU A 31 14.32 -6.40 -2.94
CA GLU A 31 15.30 -5.87 -2.00
C GLU A 31 14.78 -5.88 -0.55
N ALA A 32 13.50 -5.54 -0.36
CA ALA A 32 12.81 -5.61 0.92
C ALA A 32 12.48 -7.05 1.37
N LYS A 33 12.82 -8.07 0.55
CA LYS A 33 12.52 -9.50 0.78
C LYS A 33 11.04 -9.74 1.10
N MET A 34 10.16 -9.00 0.45
CA MET A 34 8.71 -9.12 0.59
C MET A 34 8.17 -10.11 -0.45
N LYS A 35 7.12 -10.82 -0.09
CA LYS A 35 6.35 -11.70 -0.99
C LYS A 35 4.86 -11.46 -0.84
N GLU A 36 4.11 -11.97 -1.81
CA GLU A 36 2.64 -11.96 -1.75
C GLU A 36 2.16 -12.67 -0.48
N GLY A 37 1.15 -12.08 0.18
CA GLY A 37 0.60 -12.57 1.43
C GLY A 37 1.34 -12.11 2.70
N ASP A 38 2.49 -11.44 2.59
CA ASP A 38 3.17 -10.88 3.75
C ASP A 38 2.34 -9.78 4.43
N THR A 39 2.43 -9.73 5.76
CA THR A 39 1.76 -8.69 6.54
C THR A 39 2.61 -7.42 6.57
N ILE A 40 2.03 -6.32 6.13
CA ILE A 40 2.67 -5.01 6.10
C ILE A 40 2.09 -4.17 7.22
N LYS A 41 2.95 -3.62 8.09
CA LYS A 41 2.54 -2.59 9.05
C LYS A 41 2.79 -1.21 8.45
N PHE A 42 1.88 -0.30 8.78
CA PHE A 42 1.97 1.10 8.41
C PHE A 42 2.29 1.93 9.64
N SER A 43 3.18 2.90 9.50
CA SER A 43 3.36 3.96 10.49
C SER A 43 3.31 5.33 9.81
N VAL A 44 2.82 6.33 10.55
CA VAL A 44 2.76 7.71 10.08
C VAL A 44 3.59 8.57 11.01
N LYS A 45 4.55 9.31 10.46
CA LYS A 45 5.37 10.25 11.22
C LYS A 45 5.69 11.46 10.35
N LYS A 46 5.33 12.66 10.82
CA LYS A 46 5.64 13.94 10.14
C LYS A 46 5.25 13.99 8.65
N GLY A 47 4.10 13.40 8.29
CA GLY A 47 3.61 13.36 6.90
C GLY A 47 4.20 12.25 6.04
N GLU A 48 5.11 11.43 6.58
CA GLU A 48 5.65 10.25 5.93
C GLU A 48 4.82 9.01 6.29
N ILE A 49 4.50 8.19 5.30
CA ILE A 49 3.93 6.85 5.48
C ILE A 49 5.06 5.85 5.26
N SER A 50 5.41 5.10 6.30
CA SER A 50 6.38 4.01 6.21
C SER A 50 5.66 2.66 6.10
N LEU A 51 6.05 1.88 5.10
CA LEU A 51 5.65 0.48 4.91
C LEU A 51 6.74 -0.39 5.53
N ILE A 52 6.38 -1.14 6.57
CA ILE A 52 7.32 -1.99 7.29
C ILE A 52 6.89 -3.43 7.06
N ASN A 53 7.74 -4.21 6.39
CA ASN A 53 7.54 -5.65 6.27
C ASN A 53 7.61 -6.26 7.67
N PHE A 54 6.52 -6.84 8.13
CA PHE A 54 6.50 -7.61 9.37
C PHE A 54 6.74 -9.07 8.98
N GLY A 55 7.99 -9.39 8.64
CA GLY A 55 8.41 -10.76 8.37
C GLY A 55 8.10 -11.63 9.59
N LYS A 56 7.60 -12.84 9.36
CA LYS A 56 7.79 -13.94 10.30
C LYS A 56 9.18 -14.55 10.07
#